data_AF-A0A175W3H6-F1
#
_entry.id   AF-A0A175W3H6-F1
#
_cell.length_a   1.000
_cell.length_b   1.000
_cell.length_c   1.000
_cell.angle_alpha   90.00
_cell.angle_beta   90.00
_cell.angle_gamma   90.00
#
_symmetry.space_group_name_H-M   'P 1'
#
loop_
_entity.id
_entity.type
_entity.pdbx_description
1 polymer ?
#
loop_
_entity_poly.entity_id
_entity_poly.type
_entity_poly.pdbx_seq_one_letter_code
_entity_poly.pdbx_strand_id
1 'polypeptide(L)'
;MFGNLAYLIPTAPTAPPKDVPPPTPINLPRCYPQAPDHDVSNAQESARNRPAKPLTAMLQGIVRPTEVSIAHLEALGAHVVPDAGPAELIPDPAFVPEFEAWHALSSEEVHATNERTRKRLNTGNLSPGCQTYLERRRELSIANEAAYRTVRRMPAPKGQSQARLGNAYEFYRHLELFTSFWEDTSQPQKLETKAEGTGESNGESAPAASEGDKTSENGASPVRIYRTSSGSQMPGEYRQNIITAFLKLVAYDFTCNVTVPRTEPRLHITSNASSGPRSSYFSSGCTFVFRSPGTRDAARAGIVEGPLAAISARNTTSFPPADSTGQPTAAPDRDSVLDLARELVAALITAQHRAREGRTEKRIGENAWWATKPRWGGGPGGPIGREIEMQSGADETIGDKDAPPPERPPPSSSSGGDAMALPRRPFSRPGSLPSGSSSSSSSSSGRESGSAKGAKRLKKSGNHPMYDNYRMVRPPAATWDKKTKYAAIGRAKGAQYDDIFVVSSVLHHVSILRVRVPDRLLAVLEGEMEKEGDNGAVGAGARSWGRLEAWRSPWFDFFKVEDRVQAMQLVWSMMAWLMREDGEGGLKERGQDVKMTGA
;
A
#
# COMPACT_ATOMS: atom_id res chain seq x y z
N MET A 1 -15.48 -13.08 -10.20
CA MET A 1 -16.85 -13.12 -9.65
C MET A 1 -16.91 -14.11 -8.48
N PHE A 2 -16.22 -13.80 -7.38
CA PHE A 2 -16.49 -14.41 -6.09
C PHE A 2 -16.68 -13.24 -5.14
N GLY A 3 -17.94 -12.91 -4.88
CA GLY A 3 -18.30 -11.79 -4.03
C GLY A 3 -18.22 -12.21 -2.57
N ASN A 4 -17.47 -11.42 -1.80
CA ASN A 4 -17.82 -11.01 -0.44
C ASN A 4 -18.61 -12.03 0.42
N LEU A 5 -17.97 -13.14 0.81
CA LEU A 5 -18.53 -14.10 1.79
C LEU A 5 -18.51 -13.56 3.25
N ALA A 6 -18.00 -12.34 3.47
CA ALA A 6 -17.93 -11.68 4.77
C ALA A 6 -19.29 -11.27 5.39
N TYR A 7 -20.42 -11.66 4.78
CA TYR A 7 -21.77 -11.41 5.31
C TYR A 7 -22.31 -12.55 6.19
N LEU A 8 -21.66 -13.72 6.21
CA LEU A 8 -21.95 -14.76 7.20
C LEU A 8 -21.18 -14.45 8.50
N ILE A 9 -21.67 -13.46 9.25
CA ILE A 9 -21.27 -13.26 10.64
C ILE A 9 -21.76 -14.49 11.42
N PRO A 10 -20.88 -15.31 12.02
CA PRO A 10 -21.33 -16.40 12.89
C PRO A 10 -22.14 -15.80 14.03
N THR A 11 -23.32 -16.36 14.32
CA THR A 11 -24.08 -15.97 15.51
C THR A 11 -23.21 -16.20 16.74
N ALA A 12 -22.84 -15.12 17.44
CA ALA A 12 -21.92 -15.19 18.56
C ALA A 12 -22.41 -16.20 19.61
N PRO A 13 -21.53 -17.06 20.16
CA PRO A 13 -21.94 -18.10 21.09
C PRO A 13 -22.53 -17.48 22.36
N THR A 14 -23.70 -17.95 22.76
CA THR A 14 -24.45 -17.44 23.93
C THR A 14 -23.84 -17.86 25.27
N ALA A 15 -22.98 -18.88 25.25
CA ALA A 15 -22.20 -19.38 26.37
C ALA A 15 -20.70 -19.35 26.00
N PRO A 16 -19.78 -19.25 26.99
CA PRO A 16 -18.37 -19.41 26.71
C PRO A 16 -18.12 -20.81 26.10
N PRO A 17 -17.30 -20.93 25.03
CA PRO A 17 -16.87 -22.23 24.54
C PRO A 17 -16.18 -23.01 25.66
N LYS A 18 -16.39 -24.33 25.73
CA LYS A 18 -15.80 -25.18 26.79
C LYS A 18 -14.27 -25.22 26.72
N ASP A 19 -13.74 -25.24 25.50
CA ASP A 19 -12.31 -25.43 25.22
C ASP A 19 -11.75 -24.21 24.45
N VAL A 20 -11.66 -23.06 25.11
CA VAL A 20 -10.98 -21.88 24.54
C VAL A 20 -9.46 -22.05 24.73
N PRO A 21 -8.62 -21.99 23.67
CA PRO A 21 -7.17 -22.01 23.81
C PRO A 21 -6.66 -20.87 24.71
N PRO A 22 -5.47 -20.96 25.34
CA PRO A 22 -4.92 -19.84 26.10
C PRO A 22 -4.76 -18.57 25.24
N PRO A 23 -4.85 -17.36 25.83
CA PRO A 23 -4.68 -16.12 25.09
C PRO A 23 -3.27 -16.04 24.49
N THR A 24 -3.16 -15.50 23.28
CA THR A 24 -1.86 -15.26 22.66
C THR A 24 -1.18 -14.07 23.34
N PRO A 25 0.06 -14.20 23.86
CA PRO A 25 0.77 -13.09 24.48
C PRO A 25 0.92 -11.90 23.54
N ILE A 26 0.67 -10.69 24.06
CA ILE A 26 0.81 -9.44 23.32
C ILE A 26 2.25 -8.96 23.46
N ASN A 27 3.13 -9.46 22.60
CA ASN A 27 4.50 -8.99 22.44
C ASN A 27 4.62 -8.22 21.12
N LEU A 28 5.35 -7.11 21.13
CA LEU A 28 5.52 -6.21 19.99
C LEU A 28 6.98 -6.23 19.51
N PRO A 29 7.24 -6.08 18.19
CA PRO A 29 8.59 -6.17 17.63
C PRO A 29 9.49 -5.03 18.10
N ARG A 30 10.73 -5.37 18.45
CA ARG A 30 11.75 -4.45 18.99
C ARG A 30 13.06 -4.59 18.22
N CYS A 31 13.09 -4.07 17.00
CA CYS A 31 14.32 -3.95 16.22
C CYS A 31 14.54 -2.48 15.85
N TYR A 32 15.60 -1.88 16.41
CA TYR A 32 15.93 -0.47 16.26
C TYR A 32 17.44 -0.32 15.94
N PRO A 33 17.90 -0.72 14.74
CA PRO A 33 19.31 -0.61 14.37
C PRO A 33 19.78 0.85 14.48
N GLN A 34 20.95 1.02 15.07
CA GLN A 34 21.58 2.32 15.28
C GLN A 34 22.83 2.41 14.40
N ALA A 35 22.66 2.70 13.11
CA ALA A 35 23.82 3.00 12.28
C ALA A 35 24.53 4.26 12.82
N PRO A 36 25.87 4.25 12.99
CA PRO A 36 26.60 5.32 13.68
C PRO A 36 26.66 6.62 12.89
N ASP A 37 26.69 7.75 13.60
CA ASP A 37 26.97 9.06 13.00
C ASP A 37 28.40 9.08 12.48
N HIS A 38 28.54 9.39 11.20
CA HIS A 38 29.83 9.49 10.52
C HIS A 38 30.37 10.92 10.48
N ASP A 39 29.61 11.87 11.03
CA ASP A 39 30.14 13.13 11.50
C ASP A 39 30.73 12.91 12.91
N VAL A 40 31.90 13.50 13.18
CA VAL A 40 32.62 13.48 14.48
C VAL A 40 33.44 12.19 14.81
N SER A 41 34.60 12.09 14.13
CA SER A 41 35.91 11.81 14.74
C SER A 41 36.32 10.44 15.34
N ASN A 42 35.68 9.29 15.04
CA ASN A 42 36.20 7.96 15.45
C ASN A 42 36.31 6.93 14.30
N ALA A 43 36.97 7.32 13.21
CA ALA A 43 36.99 6.54 11.96
C ALA A 43 37.90 5.28 11.96
N GLN A 44 38.78 5.06 12.95
CA GLN A 44 39.80 4.00 12.88
C GLN A 44 39.37 2.62 13.42
N GLU A 45 38.43 2.52 14.35
CA GLU A 45 38.05 1.22 14.93
C GLU A 45 36.86 0.56 14.20
N SER A 46 35.84 1.35 13.83
CA SER A 46 34.66 0.87 13.09
C SER A 46 34.97 0.40 11.67
N ALA A 47 36.14 0.72 11.12
CA ALA A 47 36.57 0.29 9.79
C ALA A 47 36.81 -1.23 9.66
N ARG A 48 37.04 -1.95 10.78
CA ARG A 48 37.41 -3.38 10.74
C ARG A 48 36.25 -4.37 10.52
N ASN A 49 34.99 -3.96 10.74
CA ASN A 49 33.83 -4.85 10.69
C ASN A 49 32.93 -4.65 9.46
N ARG A 50 33.38 -3.93 8.41
CA ARG A 50 32.55 -3.71 7.21
C ARG A 50 32.46 -4.93 6.29
N PRO A 51 31.33 -5.12 5.59
CA PRO A 51 31.25 -6.15 4.56
C PRO A 51 32.07 -5.73 3.34
N ALA A 52 33.01 -6.56 2.91
CA ALA A 52 33.84 -6.35 1.71
C ALA A 52 33.08 -6.51 0.37
N LYS A 53 31.75 -6.30 0.37
CA LYS A 53 30.85 -6.55 -0.77
C LYS A 53 29.90 -5.36 -0.96
N PRO A 54 29.60 -4.94 -2.21
CA PRO A 54 28.57 -3.95 -2.50
C PRO A 54 27.22 -4.32 -1.88
N LEU A 55 26.42 -3.31 -1.49
CA LEU A 55 25.09 -3.49 -0.91
C LEU A 55 24.21 -4.33 -1.82
N THR A 56 24.18 -4.03 -3.12
CA THR A 56 23.36 -4.78 -4.09
C THR A 56 23.77 -6.25 -4.15
N ALA A 57 25.07 -6.55 -4.11
CA ALA A 57 25.58 -7.93 -4.09
C ALA A 57 25.26 -8.66 -2.77
N MET A 58 25.27 -7.96 -1.63
CA MET A 58 24.81 -8.52 -0.35
C MET A 58 23.32 -8.84 -0.38
N LEU A 59 22.47 -7.87 -0.76
CA LEU A 59 21.03 -8.05 -0.81
C LEU A 59 20.64 -9.16 -1.80
N GLN A 60 21.31 -9.24 -2.95
CA GLN A 60 21.14 -10.34 -3.92
C GLN A 60 21.65 -11.70 -3.46
N GLY A 61 22.29 -11.79 -2.29
CA GLY A 61 22.65 -13.04 -1.63
C GLY A 61 21.49 -13.65 -0.81
N ILE A 62 20.46 -12.86 -0.50
CA ILE A 62 19.28 -13.31 0.25
C ILE A 62 18.37 -14.11 -0.70
N VAL A 63 18.27 -15.42 -0.49
CA VAL A 63 17.41 -16.32 -1.27
C VAL A 63 16.10 -16.60 -0.54
N ARG A 64 16.14 -16.68 0.81
CA ARG A 64 14.97 -16.86 1.67
C ARG A 64 14.85 -15.68 2.63
N PRO A 65 13.63 -15.20 2.96
CA PRO A 65 13.44 -14.13 3.92
C PRO A 65 14.16 -14.39 5.26
N THR A 66 14.19 -15.66 5.69
CA THR A 66 14.88 -16.17 6.88
C THR A 66 16.41 -15.97 6.92
N GLU A 67 17.04 -15.49 5.85
CA GLU A 67 18.48 -15.19 5.77
C GLU A 67 18.77 -13.72 6.07
N VAL A 68 17.75 -12.86 6.11
CA VAL A 68 17.89 -11.47 6.57
C VAL A 68 18.35 -11.46 8.03
N SER A 69 19.29 -10.56 8.34
CA SER A 69 19.94 -10.41 9.64
C SER A 69 20.24 -8.93 9.88
N ILE A 70 20.63 -8.57 11.10
CA ILE A 70 20.96 -7.19 11.46
C ILE A 70 22.05 -6.59 10.55
N ALA A 71 23.05 -7.39 10.15
CA ALA A 71 24.12 -6.99 9.23
C ALA A 71 23.61 -6.49 7.87
N HIS A 72 22.47 -6.98 7.38
CA HIS A 72 21.85 -6.48 6.15
C HIS A 72 21.23 -5.08 6.35
N LEU A 73 20.66 -4.82 7.53
CA LEU A 73 20.09 -3.52 7.90
C LEU A 73 21.21 -2.50 8.18
N GLU A 74 22.29 -2.93 8.84
CA GLU A 74 23.51 -2.15 9.05
C GLU A 74 24.22 -1.80 7.74
N ALA A 75 24.27 -2.73 6.78
CA ALA A 75 24.83 -2.49 5.44
C ALA A 75 24.01 -1.46 4.67
N LEU A 76 22.68 -1.56 4.71
CA LEU A 76 21.74 -0.56 4.18
C LEU A 76 21.91 0.83 4.85
N GLY A 77 22.46 0.85 6.08
CA GLY A 77 22.62 2.06 6.88
C GLY A 77 21.34 2.46 7.62
N ALA A 78 20.48 1.49 7.96
CA ALA A 78 19.25 1.74 8.69
C ALA A 78 19.53 2.34 10.08
N HIS A 79 18.87 3.45 10.38
CA HIS A 79 18.89 4.09 11.69
C HIS A 79 17.43 4.35 12.10
N VAL A 80 16.95 3.67 13.14
CA VAL A 80 15.53 3.75 13.55
C VAL A 80 15.41 4.41 14.91
N VAL A 81 14.71 5.55 14.95
CA VAL A 81 14.27 6.23 16.17
C VAL A 81 12.95 5.59 16.63
N PRO A 82 12.90 4.93 17.80
CA PRO A 82 11.67 4.38 18.37
C PRO A 82 10.79 5.48 18.99
N ASP A 83 9.51 5.15 19.17
CA ASP A 83 8.53 5.92 19.95
C ASP A 83 8.42 7.43 19.61
N ALA A 84 8.72 7.78 18.36
CA ALA A 84 8.76 9.13 17.82
C ALA A 84 7.38 9.83 17.89
N GLY A 85 7.37 11.06 18.38
CA GLY A 85 6.17 11.88 18.51
C GLY A 85 5.68 12.47 17.18
N PRO A 86 4.48 13.09 17.13
CA PRO A 86 3.94 13.73 15.93
C PRO A 86 4.90 14.75 15.29
N ALA A 87 5.63 15.51 16.10
CA ALA A 87 6.55 16.56 15.65
C ALA A 87 7.85 16.02 15.02
N GLU A 88 8.23 14.77 15.31
CA GLU A 88 9.42 14.11 14.75
C GLU A 88 9.04 13.25 13.53
N LEU A 89 7.89 12.58 13.63
CA LEU A 89 7.37 11.70 12.59
C LEU A 89 6.94 12.47 11.33
N ILE A 90 6.50 13.72 11.45
CA ILE A 90 6.13 14.57 10.31
C ILE A 90 7.33 15.47 9.94
N PRO A 91 7.74 15.57 8.66
CA PRO A 91 8.94 16.31 8.26
C PRO A 91 8.96 17.80 8.61
N ASP A 92 7.78 18.41 8.74
CA ASP A 92 7.59 19.79 9.19
C ASP A 92 6.44 19.80 10.23
N PRO A 93 6.72 20.12 11.51
CA PRO A 93 5.71 20.13 12.55
C PRO A 93 4.58 21.15 12.33
N ALA A 94 4.75 22.16 11.45
CA ALA A 94 3.67 23.09 11.07
C ALA A 94 2.50 22.42 10.30
N PHE A 95 2.67 21.16 9.89
CA PHE A 95 1.62 20.33 9.30
C PHE A 95 0.92 19.41 10.31
N VAL A 96 1.40 19.34 11.56
CA VAL A 96 0.67 18.75 12.69
C VAL A 96 -0.37 19.76 13.17
N PRO A 97 -1.67 19.45 13.15
CA PRO A 97 -2.69 20.34 13.71
C PRO A 97 -2.58 20.49 15.23
N GLU A 98 -3.01 21.65 15.74
CA GLU A 98 -3.19 21.91 17.17
C GLU A 98 -4.42 21.16 17.69
N PHE A 99 -4.30 19.85 17.84
CA PHE A 99 -5.43 18.99 18.20
C PHE A 99 -6.06 19.40 19.54
N GLU A 100 -5.25 19.70 20.57
CA GLU A 100 -5.77 20.14 21.88
C GLU A 100 -6.59 21.43 21.78
N ALA A 101 -6.16 22.40 20.94
CA ALA A 101 -6.94 23.61 20.69
C ALA A 101 -8.27 23.28 20.01
N TRP A 102 -8.28 22.34 19.04
CA TRP A 102 -9.53 21.86 18.43
C TRP A 102 -10.42 21.08 19.39
N HIS A 103 -9.83 20.36 20.35
CA HIS A 103 -10.56 19.56 21.34
C HIS A 103 -11.31 20.43 22.34
N ALA A 104 -10.80 21.63 22.63
CA ALA A 104 -11.38 22.62 23.55
C ALA A 104 -12.51 23.46 22.95
N LEU A 105 -12.69 23.49 21.62
CA LEU A 105 -13.71 24.30 20.95
C LEU A 105 -15.14 23.83 21.29
N SER A 106 -16.02 24.78 21.61
CA SER A 106 -17.47 24.54 21.68
C SER A 106 -18.08 24.28 20.28
N SER A 107 -19.31 23.76 20.23
CA SER A 107 -19.95 23.40 18.96
C SER A 107 -20.15 24.60 18.01
N GLU A 108 -20.32 25.81 18.54
CA GLU A 108 -20.46 27.04 17.75
C GLU A 108 -19.09 27.52 17.24
N GLU A 109 -18.07 27.50 18.10
CA GLU A 109 -16.70 27.87 17.74
C GLU A 109 -16.10 26.91 16.70
N VAL A 110 -16.42 25.62 16.75
CA VAL A 110 -16.04 24.64 15.72
C VAL A 110 -16.55 25.08 14.35
N HIS A 111 -17.81 25.50 14.23
CA HIS A 111 -18.37 25.93 12.95
C HIS A 111 -17.69 27.21 12.44
N ALA A 112 -17.50 28.20 13.32
CA ALA A 112 -16.81 29.46 12.99
C ALA A 112 -15.32 29.28 12.64
N THR A 113 -14.66 28.29 13.25
CA THR A 113 -13.22 28.02 13.08
C THR A 113 -12.94 27.07 11.91
N ASN A 114 -13.93 26.25 11.50
CA ASN A 114 -13.73 25.20 10.50
C ASN A 114 -13.05 25.70 9.23
N GLU A 115 -13.60 26.72 8.56
CA GLU A 115 -13.02 27.23 7.30
C GLU A 115 -11.61 27.82 7.47
N ARG A 116 -11.24 28.32 8.66
CA ARG A 116 -9.87 28.80 8.94
C ARG A 116 -8.86 27.66 9.07
N THR A 117 -9.31 26.47 9.47
CA THR A 117 -8.45 25.27 9.64
C THR A 117 -8.20 24.52 8.34
N ARG A 118 -8.94 24.84 7.26
CA ARG A 118 -8.84 24.17 5.97
C ARG A 118 -7.68 24.73 5.15
N LYS A 119 -6.69 23.89 4.86
CA LYS A 119 -5.52 24.24 4.03
C LYS A 119 -5.78 23.83 2.57
N ARG A 120 -5.16 24.52 1.61
CA ARG A 120 -5.19 24.07 0.20
C ARG A 120 -4.38 22.78 0.06
N LEU A 121 -4.89 21.85 -0.73
CA LEU A 121 -4.22 20.60 -1.08
C LEU A 121 -3.58 20.70 -2.48
N ASN A 122 -2.64 19.82 -2.81
CA ASN A 122 -2.07 19.69 -4.17
C ASN A 122 -3.09 19.37 -5.28
N THR A 123 -4.33 19.02 -4.93
CA THR A 123 -5.46 18.88 -5.86
C THR A 123 -6.20 20.18 -6.18
N GLY A 124 -5.83 21.29 -5.52
CA GLY A 124 -6.58 22.55 -5.55
C GLY A 124 -7.83 22.57 -4.66
N ASN A 125 -8.26 21.42 -4.14
CA ASN A 125 -9.33 21.34 -3.14
C ASN A 125 -8.85 21.82 -1.77
N LEU A 126 -9.80 22.18 -0.91
CA LEU A 126 -9.55 22.43 0.51
C LEU A 126 -9.52 21.12 1.30
N SER A 127 -8.61 21.04 2.28
CA SER A 127 -8.54 19.94 3.25
C SER A 127 -9.84 19.81 4.05
N PRO A 128 -10.06 18.67 4.73
CA PRO A 128 -10.99 18.64 5.85
C PRO A 128 -10.53 19.64 6.93
N GLY A 129 -11.50 20.21 7.64
CA GLY A 129 -11.26 21.13 8.76
C GLY A 129 -11.48 20.46 10.12
N CYS A 130 -11.38 21.26 11.19
CA CYS A 130 -11.55 20.76 12.56
C CYS A 130 -12.94 20.13 12.80
N GLN A 131 -14.00 20.58 12.13
CA GLN A 131 -15.34 19.99 12.29
C GLN A 131 -15.36 18.52 11.87
N THR A 132 -14.77 18.19 10.71
CA THR A 132 -14.65 16.81 10.22
C THR A 132 -13.77 15.97 11.15
N TYR A 133 -12.62 16.51 11.58
CA TYR A 133 -11.74 15.84 12.54
C TYR A 133 -12.48 15.49 13.86
N LEU A 134 -13.25 16.43 14.41
CA LEU A 134 -13.98 16.23 15.67
C LEU A 134 -15.14 15.24 15.52
N GLU A 135 -15.75 15.15 14.34
CA GLU A 135 -16.69 14.08 13.99
C GLU A 135 -15.98 12.71 13.97
N ARG A 136 -14.85 12.58 13.26
CA ARG A 136 -14.03 11.34 13.25
C ARG A 136 -13.59 10.90 14.64
N ARG A 137 -13.12 11.85 15.45
CA ARG A 137 -12.76 11.63 16.87
C ARG A 137 -13.96 11.07 17.63
N ARG A 138 -15.12 11.74 17.55
CA ARG A 138 -16.35 11.32 18.24
C ARG A 138 -16.81 9.92 17.81
N GLU A 139 -16.72 9.61 16.51
CA GLU A 139 -17.06 8.28 15.97
C GLU A 139 -16.12 7.20 16.54
N LEU A 140 -14.80 7.42 16.57
CA LEU A 140 -13.80 6.45 17.08
C LEU A 140 -13.70 6.35 18.60
N SER A 141 -14.20 7.36 19.33
CA SER A 141 -14.29 7.35 20.81
C SER A 141 -15.51 6.64 21.37
N ILE A 142 -16.35 6.01 20.53
CA ILE A 142 -17.48 5.21 20.99
C ILE A 142 -16.96 3.95 21.70
N ALA A 143 -17.46 3.69 22.91
CA ALA A 143 -17.10 2.52 23.70
C ALA A 143 -17.43 1.21 22.97
N ASN A 144 -16.52 0.24 23.11
CA ASN A 144 -16.51 -1.01 22.33
C ASN A 144 -17.85 -1.75 22.43
N GLU A 145 -18.35 -1.98 23.64
CA GLU A 145 -19.63 -2.67 23.87
C GLU A 145 -20.82 -1.96 23.22
N ALA A 146 -20.86 -0.62 23.25
CA ALA A 146 -21.91 0.17 22.63
C ALA A 146 -21.86 0.10 21.09
N ALA A 147 -20.65 0.09 20.52
CA ALA A 147 -20.47 -0.09 19.09
C ALA A 147 -20.82 -1.52 18.62
N TYR A 148 -20.41 -2.54 19.36
CA TYR A 148 -20.74 -3.93 19.07
C TYR A 148 -22.25 -4.20 19.15
N ARG A 149 -22.99 -3.53 20.06
CA ARG A 149 -24.46 -3.51 20.04
C ARG A 149 -25.01 -3.01 18.70
N THR A 150 -24.54 -1.86 18.21
CA THR A 150 -24.97 -1.33 16.91
C THR A 150 -24.59 -2.26 15.74
N VAL A 151 -23.36 -2.81 15.72
CA VAL A 151 -22.89 -3.74 14.67
C VAL A 151 -23.76 -5.00 14.62
N ARG A 152 -24.00 -5.65 15.77
CA ARG A 152 -24.86 -6.84 15.90
C ARG A 152 -26.37 -6.53 15.89
N ARG A 153 -26.77 -5.26 15.71
CA ARG A 153 -28.17 -4.78 15.71
C ARG A 153 -28.95 -5.11 17.00
N MET A 154 -28.26 -5.16 18.14
CA MET A 154 -28.86 -5.36 19.45
C MET A 154 -29.36 -4.02 20.04
N PRO A 155 -30.43 -4.03 20.86
CA PRO A 155 -30.89 -2.83 21.56
C PRO A 155 -29.80 -2.22 22.45
N ALA A 156 -29.81 -0.89 22.56
CA ALA A 156 -28.99 -0.18 23.55
C ALA A 156 -29.43 -0.52 24.99
N PRO A 157 -28.55 -0.36 26.00
CA PRO A 157 -28.94 -0.45 27.40
C PRO A 157 -30.09 0.52 27.73
N LYS A 158 -30.97 0.15 28.66
CA LYS A 158 -32.08 1.01 29.10
C LYS A 158 -31.54 2.38 29.56
N GLY A 159 -32.09 3.46 29.03
CA GLY A 159 -31.65 4.83 29.30
C GLY A 159 -30.55 5.37 28.36
N GLN A 160 -29.96 4.54 27.49
CA GLN A 160 -29.00 4.99 26.47
C GLN A 160 -29.62 4.96 25.06
N SER A 161 -29.21 5.90 24.21
CA SER A 161 -29.54 5.87 22.79
C SER A 161 -28.59 4.94 22.03
N GLN A 162 -29.01 4.45 20.86
CA GLN A 162 -28.16 3.59 20.03
C GLN A 162 -26.96 4.38 19.49
N ALA A 163 -25.75 3.82 19.67
CA ALA A 163 -24.51 4.46 19.27
C ALA A 163 -24.46 4.68 17.75
N ARG A 164 -24.27 5.93 17.31
CA ARG A 164 -24.18 6.33 15.91
C ARG A 164 -22.73 6.19 15.42
N LEU A 165 -22.43 5.07 14.78
CA LEU A 165 -21.06 4.76 14.33
C LEU A 165 -20.62 5.53 13.06
N GLY A 166 -21.59 6.02 12.28
CA GLY A 166 -21.34 6.77 11.05
C GLY A 166 -20.29 6.12 10.15
N ASN A 167 -19.19 6.82 9.94
CA ASN A 167 -18.09 6.43 9.05
C ASN A 167 -17.14 5.41 9.71
N ALA A 168 -17.13 5.32 11.05
CA ALA A 168 -16.41 4.28 11.79
C ALA A 168 -17.13 2.92 11.80
N TYR A 169 -18.32 2.79 11.19
CA TYR A 169 -19.08 1.52 11.19
C TYR A 169 -18.25 0.32 10.71
N GLU A 170 -17.52 0.45 9.60
CA GLU A 170 -16.68 -0.64 9.08
C GLU A 170 -15.47 -0.94 9.99
N PHE A 171 -14.91 0.07 10.66
CA PHE A 171 -13.84 -0.13 11.65
C PHE A 171 -14.34 -0.97 12.83
N TYR A 172 -15.47 -0.59 13.44
CA TYR A 172 -16.06 -1.37 14.52
C TYR A 172 -16.55 -2.74 14.09
N ARG A 173 -17.03 -2.91 12.85
CA ARG A 173 -17.37 -4.22 12.30
C ARG A 173 -16.16 -5.14 12.23
N HIS A 174 -14.98 -4.61 11.89
CA HIS A 174 -13.75 -5.41 11.90
C HIS A 174 -13.17 -5.61 13.30
N LEU A 175 -13.26 -4.62 14.18
CA LEU A 175 -12.85 -4.77 15.58
C LEU A 175 -13.70 -5.79 16.34
N GLU A 176 -15.01 -5.86 16.05
CA GLU A 176 -15.91 -6.89 16.61
C GLU A 176 -15.43 -8.29 16.22
N LEU A 177 -15.02 -8.52 14.97
CA LEU A 177 -14.46 -9.81 14.53
C LEU A 177 -13.15 -10.16 15.26
N PHE A 178 -12.36 -9.18 15.68
CA PHE A 178 -11.11 -9.44 16.43
C PHE A 178 -11.37 -10.04 17.80
N THR A 179 -12.51 -9.73 18.42
CA THR A 179 -12.87 -10.26 19.75
C THR A 179 -13.05 -11.78 19.80
N SER A 180 -13.18 -12.44 18.64
CA SER A 180 -13.17 -13.91 18.54
C SER A 180 -11.75 -14.50 18.74
N PHE A 181 -10.70 -13.68 18.63
CA PHE A 181 -9.29 -14.10 18.67
C PHE A 181 -8.46 -13.38 19.74
N TRP A 182 -8.89 -12.19 20.18
CA TRP A 182 -8.22 -11.34 21.15
C TRP A 182 -9.18 -10.92 22.26
N GLU A 183 -8.65 -10.75 23.47
CA GLU A 183 -9.40 -10.17 24.58
C GLU A 183 -9.40 -8.64 24.45
N ASP A 184 -10.53 -8.02 24.79
CA ASP A 184 -10.74 -6.58 24.66
C ASP A 184 -9.96 -5.83 25.76
N THR A 185 -8.77 -5.32 25.41
CA THR A 185 -7.81 -4.74 26.35
C THR A 185 -8.27 -3.43 27.00
N SER A 186 -9.41 -2.86 26.59
CA SER A 186 -10.04 -1.75 27.33
C SER A 186 -10.83 -2.23 28.56
N GLN A 187 -11.04 -3.54 28.71
CA GLN A 187 -11.73 -4.13 29.86
C GLN A 187 -10.72 -4.52 30.95
N PRO A 188 -11.04 -4.34 32.24
CA PRO A 188 -10.14 -4.72 33.32
C PRO A 188 -9.90 -6.23 33.32
N GLN A 189 -8.63 -6.65 33.32
CA GLN A 189 -8.27 -8.06 33.46
C GLN A 189 -8.80 -8.61 34.79
N LYS A 190 -9.76 -9.53 34.70
CA LYS A 190 -10.29 -10.23 35.87
C LYS A 190 -9.23 -11.23 36.34
N LEU A 191 -8.53 -10.90 37.42
CA LEU A 191 -7.59 -11.81 38.08
C LEU A 191 -8.32 -13.09 38.48
N GLU A 192 -8.02 -14.20 37.81
CA GLU A 192 -8.47 -15.52 38.22
C GLU A 192 -7.60 -16.02 39.39
N THR A 193 -8.03 -15.73 40.61
CA THR A 193 -7.40 -16.27 41.81
C THR A 193 -7.63 -17.79 41.87
N LYS A 194 -6.68 -18.55 41.33
CA LYS A 194 -6.69 -20.01 41.33
C LYS A 194 -5.49 -20.56 42.12
N ALA A 195 -5.61 -20.43 43.44
CA ALA A 195 -4.86 -21.14 44.48
C ALA A 195 -5.82 -21.26 45.67
N GLU A 196 -6.33 -22.44 46.02
CA GLU A 196 -5.63 -23.49 46.79
C GLU A 196 -5.28 -23.00 48.21
N GLY A 197 -6.02 -23.48 49.22
CA GLY A 197 -5.90 -22.99 50.60
C GLY A 197 -6.98 -23.53 51.54
N THR A 198 -6.86 -24.80 51.89
CA THR A 198 -7.52 -25.51 53.01
C THR A 198 -7.82 -24.66 54.26
N GLY A 199 -8.99 -24.86 54.87
CA GLY A 199 -9.35 -24.23 56.15
C GLY A 199 -10.71 -24.67 56.70
N GLU A 200 -10.82 -25.93 57.15
CA GLU A 200 -11.99 -26.39 57.90
C GLU A 200 -11.99 -25.75 59.31
N SER A 201 -13.06 -25.03 59.67
CA SER A 201 -13.42 -24.88 61.08
C SER A 201 -14.95 -24.81 61.24
N ASN A 202 -15.47 -25.71 62.07
CA ASN A 202 -16.89 -25.87 62.33
C ASN A 202 -17.34 -24.87 63.41
N GLY A 203 -18.49 -24.20 63.23
CA GLY A 203 -18.95 -23.10 64.09
C GLY A 203 -20.46 -22.93 64.03
N GLU A 204 -21.14 -23.65 64.92
CA GLU A 204 -22.59 -23.88 64.90
C GLU A 204 -23.40 -22.79 65.64
N SER A 205 -24.68 -22.61 65.27
CA SER A 205 -25.76 -21.84 65.96
C SER A 205 -26.07 -20.39 65.51
N ALA A 206 -27.07 -20.23 64.63
CA ALA A 206 -28.22 -19.31 64.79
C ALA A 206 -29.15 -19.33 63.54
N PRO A 207 -30.47 -19.63 63.65
CA PRO A 207 -31.38 -19.64 62.51
C PRO A 207 -32.38 -18.46 62.44
N ALA A 208 -32.87 -18.21 61.21
CA ALA A 208 -34.19 -17.66 60.84
C ALA A 208 -34.57 -16.19 61.17
N ALA A 209 -34.18 -15.26 60.29
CA ALA A 209 -34.94 -14.10 59.78
C ALA A 209 -34.10 -13.47 58.62
N SER A 210 -34.63 -12.90 57.53
CA SER A 210 -35.99 -12.49 57.15
C SER A 210 -36.21 -12.61 55.64
N GLU A 211 -37.46 -12.51 55.18
CA GLU A 211 -37.81 -12.39 53.76
C GLU A 211 -37.38 -11.05 53.13
N GLY A 212 -37.30 -11.00 51.80
CA GLY A 212 -36.84 -9.86 50.99
C GLY A 212 -35.46 -10.14 50.38
N ASP A 213 -35.24 -10.09 49.06
CA ASP A 213 -35.92 -9.25 48.08
C ASP A 213 -36.04 -9.93 46.70
N LYS A 214 -37.17 -9.73 46.00
CA LYS A 214 -37.39 -10.13 44.61
C LYS A 214 -37.27 -8.89 43.70
N THR A 215 -36.12 -8.22 43.72
CA THR A 215 -35.86 -7.05 42.87
C THR A 215 -35.38 -7.43 41.46
N SER A 216 -36.35 -7.52 40.55
CA SER A 216 -36.21 -7.19 39.12
C SER A 216 -34.97 -7.70 38.36
N GLU A 217 -35.05 -8.94 37.87
CA GLU A 217 -34.38 -9.34 36.62
C GLU A 217 -34.92 -8.48 35.45
N ASN A 218 -34.37 -7.28 35.23
CA ASN A 218 -34.80 -6.44 34.10
C ASN A 218 -33.75 -5.42 33.60
N GLY A 219 -32.46 -5.68 33.82
CA GLY A 219 -31.36 -5.00 33.13
C GLY A 219 -31.04 -5.67 31.80
N ALA A 220 -30.85 -4.90 30.72
CA ALA A 220 -30.42 -5.46 29.44
C ALA A 220 -29.08 -6.18 29.62
N SER A 221 -29.00 -7.47 29.25
CA SER A 221 -27.82 -8.29 29.47
C SER A 221 -26.56 -7.63 28.86
N PRO A 222 -25.41 -7.64 29.55
CA PRO A 222 -24.16 -7.18 28.96
C PRO A 222 -23.87 -7.98 27.68
N VAL A 223 -23.24 -7.36 26.69
CA VAL A 223 -22.83 -8.10 25.49
C VAL A 223 -21.68 -9.00 25.90
N ARG A 224 -22.01 -10.25 26.21
CA ARG A 224 -21.02 -11.27 26.51
C ARG A 224 -20.33 -11.62 25.20
N ILE A 225 -19.07 -11.24 25.11
CA ILE A 225 -18.19 -11.54 23.99
C ILE A 225 -17.15 -12.52 24.51
N TYR A 226 -17.03 -13.65 23.82
CA TYR A 226 -16.15 -14.73 24.20
C TYR A 226 -15.16 -14.96 23.07
N ARG A 227 -13.87 -14.98 23.42
CA ARG A 227 -12.82 -15.44 22.53
C ARG A 227 -13.06 -16.93 22.21
N THR A 228 -12.99 -17.30 20.94
CA THR A 228 -13.24 -18.66 20.44
C THR A 228 -11.97 -19.36 19.93
N SER A 229 -10.90 -18.59 19.70
CA SER A 229 -9.65 -19.05 19.10
C SER A 229 -8.45 -18.30 19.69
N SER A 230 -7.23 -18.73 19.36
CA SER A 230 -6.03 -17.95 19.74
C SER A 230 -5.79 -16.79 18.76
N GLY A 231 -5.11 -15.73 19.22
CA GLY A 231 -4.70 -14.60 18.38
C GLY A 231 -3.82 -15.02 17.19
N SER A 232 -3.01 -16.06 17.37
CA SER A 232 -2.21 -16.71 16.32
C SER A 232 -3.02 -17.41 15.22
N GLN A 233 -4.30 -17.71 15.45
CA GLN A 233 -5.21 -18.30 14.45
C GLN A 233 -5.99 -17.24 13.66
N MET A 234 -5.84 -15.95 13.97
CA MET A 234 -6.57 -14.87 13.31
C MET A 234 -6.11 -14.68 11.84
N PRO A 235 -7.03 -14.78 10.85
CA PRO A 235 -6.70 -14.63 9.43
C PRO A 235 -6.00 -13.30 9.09
N GLY A 236 -5.08 -13.34 8.12
CA GLY A 236 -4.31 -12.16 7.71
C GLY A 236 -5.17 -11.03 7.13
N GLU A 237 -6.25 -11.43 6.47
CA GLU A 237 -7.25 -10.55 5.87
C GLU A 237 -7.95 -9.71 6.93
N TYR A 238 -8.11 -10.19 8.16
CA TYR A 238 -8.80 -9.43 9.23
C TYR A 238 -7.95 -8.23 9.64
N ARG A 239 -6.62 -8.41 9.80
CA ARG A 239 -5.65 -7.31 10.02
C ARG A 239 -5.60 -6.35 8.84
N GLN A 240 -5.57 -6.84 7.60
CA GLN A 240 -5.63 -5.97 6.43
C GLN A 240 -6.94 -5.18 6.35
N ASN A 241 -8.08 -5.78 6.73
CA ASN A 241 -9.38 -5.13 6.68
C ASN A 241 -9.55 -4.05 7.75
N ILE A 242 -9.16 -4.30 9.02
CA ILE A 242 -9.28 -3.28 10.07
C ILE A 242 -8.38 -2.07 9.79
N ILE A 243 -7.13 -2.29 9.36
CA ILE A 243 -6.23 -1.16 9.02
C ILE A 243 -6.72 -0.41 7.78
N THR A 244 -7.30 -1.12 6.81
CA THR A 244 -7.93 -0.50 5.63
C THR A 244 -9.13 0.37 6.02
N ALA A 245 -9.99 -0.10 6.94
CA ALA A 245 -11.15 0.66 7.40
C ALA A 245 -10.74 1.88 8.23
N PHE A 246 -9.79 1.71 9.16
CA PHE A 246 -9.21 2.78 9.96
C PHE A 246 -8.55 3.87 9.10
N LEU A 247 -7.73 3.49 8.12
CA LEU A 247 -7.09 4.46 7.23
C LEU A 247 -8.05 5.13 6.27
N LYS A 248 -9.07 4.41 5.75
CA LYS A 248 -10.09 5.02 4.89
C LYS A 248 -10.88 6.11 5.59
N LEU A 249 -11.16 5.95 6.89
CA LEU A 249 -11.89 6.93 7.70
C LEU A 249 -11.24 8.32 7.69
N VAL A 250 -9.90 8.40 7.59
CA VAL A 250 -9.17 9.67 7.45
C VAL A 250 -8.81 9.98 6.00
N ALA A 251 -8.24 9.02 5.28
CA ALA A 251 -7.71 9.25 3.93
C ALA A 251 -8.79 9.68 2.92
N TYR A 252 -10.03 9.21 3.09
CA TYR A 252 -11.16 9.57 2.21
C TYR A 252 -11.48 11.06 2.26
N ASP A 253 -11.42 11.67 3.45
CA ASP A 253 -11.66 13.12 3.63
C ASP A 253 -10.55 13.96 2.94
N PHE A 254 -9.35 13.41 2.78
CA PHE A 254 -8.25 13.97 1.98
C PHE A 254 -8.27 13.54 0.50
N THR A 255 -9.42 13.08 -0.01
CA THR A 255 -9.62 12.59 -1.40
C THR A 255 -8.75 11.39 -1.79
N CYS A 256 -8.25 10.62 -0.83
CA CYS A 256 -7.40 9.45 -1.02
C CYS A 256 -8.12 8.14 -0.65
N ASN A 257 -7.60 7.01 -1.10
CA ASN A 257 -8.20 5.70 -0.84
C ASN A 257 -7.14 4.59 -0.73
N VAL A 258 -7.38 3.65 0.17
CA VAL A 258 -6.56 2.44 0.33
C VAL A 258 -6.94 1.44 -0.76
N THR A 259 -5.98 1.10 -1.62
CA THR A 259 -6.19 0.20 -2.77
C THR A 259 -5.15 -0.93 -2.77
N VAL A 260 -5.62 -2.16 -3.00
CA VAL A 260 -4.75 -3.31 -3.25
C VAL A 260 -4.12 -3.15 -4.64
N PRO A 261 -2.78 -3.24 -4.77
CA PRO A 261 -2.11 -3.07 -6.06
C PRO A 261 -2.49 -4.18 -7.04
N ARG A 262 -2.63 -3.82 -8.33
CA ARG A 262 -3.02 -4.76 -9.41
C ARG A 262 -1.86 -5.59 -9.94
N THR A 263 -0.64 -5.07 -9.82
CA THR A 263 0.62 -5.80 -10.04
C THR A 263 1.28 -6.07 -8.70
N GLU A 264 2.05 -7.16 -8.59
CA GLU A 264 2.79 -7.49 -7.37
C GLU A 264 3.83 -6.39 -7.05
N PRO A 265 3.81 -5.78 -5.86
CA PRO A 265 4.83 -4.83 -5.44
C PRO A 265 6.20 -5.51 -5.31
N ARG A 266 7.21 -4.96 -5.98
CA ARG A 266 8.55 -5.55 -6.09
C ARG A 266 9.63 -4.49 -5.89
N LEU A 267 10.54 -4.73 -4.94
CA LEU A 267 11.76 -3.95 -4.74
C LEU A 267 12.78 -4.46 -5.73
N HIS A 268 13.01 -3.74 -6.83
CA HIS A 268 13.98 -4.14 -7.84
C HIS A 268 15.40 -3.81 -7.38
N ILE A 269 16.32 -4.75 -7.52
CA ILE A 269 17.74 -4.58 -7.18
C ILE A 269 18.58 -5.10 -8.34
N THR A 270 19.30 -4.19 -8.99
CA THR A 270 20.23 -4.47 -10.07
C THR A 270 21.65 -4.29 -9.57
N SER A 271 22.54 -5.23 -9.88
CA SER A 271 23.98 -5.13 -9.60
C SER A 271 24.76 -5.18 -10.91
N ASN A 272 25.66 -4.22 -11.10
CA ASN A 272 26.60 -4.23 -12.21
C ASN A 272 27.86 -5.03 -11.83
N ALA A 273 27.74 -6.36 -11.92
CA ALA A 273 28.86 -7.28 -11.73
C ALA A 273 29.71 -7.37 -13.01
N SER A 274 30.95 -7.89 -12.91
CA SER A 274 31.82 -8.14 -14.07
C SER A 274 31.23 -9.11 -15.10
N SER A 275 30.29 -9.97 -14.69
CA SER A 275 29.53 -10.86 -15.58
C SER A 275 28.38 -10.17 -16.33
N GLY A 276 28.21 -8.85 -16.17
CA GLY A 276 27.08 -8.07 -16.69
C GLY A 276 26.02 -7.76 -15.62
N PRO A 277 24.99 -6.96 -15.99
CA PRO A 277 23.94 -6.53 -15.06
C PRO A 277 23.06 -7.71 -14.64
N ARG A 278 23.01 -7.99 -13.34
CA ARG A 278 22.10 -8.95 -12.72
C ARG A 278 20.98 -8.20 -12.02
N SER A 279 19.74 -8.35 -12.49
CA SER A 279 18.55 -7.83 -11.81
C SER A 279 17.83 -8.92 -11.02
N SER A 280 17.24 -8.53 -9.90
CA SER A 280 16.53 -9.37 -8.93
C SER A 280 15.43 -8.53 -8.27
N TYR A 281 14.57 -9.15 -7.46
CA TYR A 281 13.62 -8.39 -6.66
C TYR A 281 13.22 -9.08 -5.36
N PHE A 282 12.78 -8.30 -4.38
CA PHE A 282 11.98 -8.78 -3.24
C PHE A 282 10.51 -8.44 -3.46
N SER A 283 9.62 -9.41 -3.35
CA SER A 283 8.17 -9.18 -3.36
C SER A 283 7.68 -8.68 -1.99
N SER A 284 6.61 -7.88 -1.99
CA SER A 284 5.92 -7.47 -0.76
C SER A 284 4.41 -7.58 -0.91
N GLY A 285 3.74 -8.05 0.14
CA GLY A 285 2.28 -8.04 0.24
C GLY A 285 1.69 -6.69 0.67
N CYS A 286 2.46 -5.59 0.58
CA CYS A 286 1.99 -4.28 0.98
C CYS A 286 0.84 -3.77 0.10
N THR A 287 -0.06 -3.00 0.72
CA THR A 287 -1.09 -2.22 0.02
C THR A 287 -0.71 -0.74 0.06
N PHE A 288 -1.37 0.11 -0.73
CA PHE A 288 -1.01 1.53 -0.80
C PHE A 288 -2.19 2.46 -0.60
N VAL A 289 -1.90 3.65 -0.08
CA VAL A 289 -2.76 4.83 -0.20
C VAL A 289 -2.50 5.48 -1.55
N PHE A 290 -3.56 5.65 -2.35
CA PHE A 290 -3.51 6.41 -3.60
C PHE A 290 -4.47 7.61 -3.55
N ARG A 291 -4.16 8.64 -4.32
CA ARG A 291 -5.07 9.75 -4.59
C ARG A 291 -6.20 9.25 -5.50
N SER A 292 -7.43 9.61 -5.16
CA SER A 292 -8.60 9.26 -5.97
C SER A 292 -8.58 10.04 -7.29
N PRO A 293 -9.03 9.44 -8.41
CA PRO A 293 -9.03 10.12 -9.71
C PRO A 293 -9.88 11.40 -9.70
N GLY A 294 -9.27 12.54 -10.05
CA GLY A 294 -9.93 13.84 -10.11
C GLY A 294 -10.93 14.03 -11.26
N THR A 295 -11.03 13.09 -12.20
CA THR A 295 -11.99 13.14 -13.32
C THR A 295 -12.85 11.88 -13.42
N ARG A 296 -14.10 12.04 -13.87
CA ARG A 296 -15.06 10.94 -14.03
C ARG A 296 -14.57 9.84 -14.98
N ASP A 297 -13.79 10.20 -16.00
CA ASP A 297 -13.28 9.23 -16.97
C ASP A 297 -12.05 8.48 -16.46
N ALA A 298 -11.17 9.13 -15.68
CA ALA A 298 -10.13 8.43 -14.94
C ALA A 298 -10.75 7.46 -13.91
N ALA A 299 -11.82 7.85 -13.22
CA ALA A 299 -12.57 6.98 -12.31
C ALA A 299 -13.20 5.78 -13.03
N ARG A 300 -13.85 5.97 -14.18
CA ARG A 300 -14.39 4.89 -15.03
C ARG A 300 -13.30 3.93 -15.53
N ALA A 301 -12.13 4.45 -15.90
CA ALA A 301 -10.99 3.63 -16.31
C ALA A 301 -10.36 2.86 -15.13
N GLY A 302 -10.63 3.27 -13.88
CA GLY A 302 -10.02 2.73 -12.67
C GLY A 302 -8.59 3.24 -12.44
N ILE A 303 -8.28 4.43 -12.97
CA ILE A 303 -6.96 5.07 -12.85
C ILE A 303 -6.81 5.66 -11.44
N VAL A 304 -5.64 5.45 -10.83
CA VAL A 304 -5.26 6.03 -9.53
C VAL A 304 -3.91 6.71 -9.63
N GLU A 305 -3.59 7.60 -8.68
CA GLU A 305 -2.35 8.40 -8.71
C GLU A 305 -1.58 8.27 -7.38
N GLY A 306 -0.26 8.09 -7.43
CA GLY A 306 0.58 7.83 -6.25
C GLY A 306 1.63 6.73 -6.51
N PRO A 307 1.99 5.88 -5.54
CA PRO A 307 1.45 5.77 -4.17
C PRO A 307 1.93 6.91 -3.24
N LEU A 308 1.10 7.27 -2.26
CA LEU A 308 1.44 8.28 -1.23
C LEU A 308 2.16 7.63 -0.04
N ALA A 309 1.62 6.50 0.43
CA ALA A 309 2.11 5.72 1.56
C ALA A 309 1.85 4.23 1.34
N ALA A 310 2.66 3.37 1.97
CA ALA A 310 2.43 1.92 2.02
C ALA A 310 1.74 1.49 3.33
N ILE A 311 1.16 0.30 3.30
CA ILE A 311 0.49 -0.34 4.43
C ILE A 311 0.99 -1.77 4.54
N SER A 312 1.43 -2.17 5.73
CA SER A 312 2.06 -3.46 6.03
C SER A 312 1.34 -4.18 7.17
N ALA A 313 0.33 -5.00 6.84
CA ALA A 313 -0.35 -5.87 7.79
C ALA A 313 0.46 -7.16 7.99
N ARG A 314 1.02 -7.37 9.19
CA ARG A 314 1.93 -8.48 9.50
C ARG A 314 1.19 -9.69 10.06
N ASN A 315 1.48 -10.89 9.54
CA ASN A 315 0.92 -12.17 10.02
C ASN A 315 1.65 -12.77 11.23
N THR A 316 2.86 -12.30 11.56
CA THR A 316 3.60 -12.78 12.73
C THR A 316 2.89 -12.37 14.02
N THR A 317 2.70 -13.33 14.92
CA THR A 317 2.15 -13.10 16.27
C THR A 317 3.10 -13.50 17.39
N SER A 318 4.28 -14.05 17.06
CA SER A 318 5.35 -14.40 17.99
C SER A 318 6.44 -13.34 17.96
N PHE A 319 6.57 -12.61 19.06
CA PHE A 319 7.75 -11.81 19.37
C PHE A 319 8.17 -12.18 20.80
N PRO A 320 9.46 -12.10 21.16
CA PRO A 320 9.88 -12.37 22.53
C PRO A 320 9.29 -11.33 23.50
N PRO A 321 9.11 -11.68 24.78
CA PRO A 321 8.68 -10.73 25.79
C PRO A 321 9.73 -9.64 25.99
N ALA A 322 9.31 -8.55 26.62
CA ALA A 322 10.24 -7.56 27.15
C ALA A 322 11.12 -8.19 28.23
N ASP A 323 12.44 -7.99 28.15
CA ASP A 323 13.28 -8.13 29.33
C ASP A 323 12.82 -7.13 30.41
N SER A 324 12.85 -7.55 31.66
CA SER A 324 12.34 -6.76 32.81
C SER A 324 13.08 -5.43 33.03
N THR A 325 14.24 -5.26 32.42
CA THR A 325 15.05 -4.03 32.43
C THR A 325 14.59 -3.00 31.40
N GLY A 326 13.72 -3.37 30.45
CA GLY A 326 13.31 -2.51 29.33
C GLY A 326 14.41 -2.22 28.30
N GLN A 327 15.65 -2.62 28.57
CA GLN A 327 16.77 -2.45 27.64
C GLN A 327 16.65 -3.41 26.43
N PRO A 328 17.17 -3.03 25.25
CA PRO A 328 17.32 -3.96 24.14
C PRO A 328 18.22 -5.13 24.54
N THR A 329 17.80 -6.35 24.23
CA THR A 329 18.67 -7.52 24.27
C THR A 329 19.91 -7.27 23.41
N ALA A 330 21.10 -7.67 23.87
CA ALA A 330 22.37 -7.37 23.20
C ALA A 330 22.45 -7.87 21.74
N ALA A 331 21.63 -8.87 21.37
CA ALA A 331 21.32 -9.21 20.00
C ALA A 331 19.84 -8.90 19.70
N PRO A 332 19.51 -8.28 18.55
CA PRO A 332 18.13 -8.05 18.16
C PRO A 332 17.48 -9.39 17.77
N ASP A 333 16.26 -9.60 18.25
CA ASP A 333 15.47 -10.77 17.93
C ASP A 333 15.26 -10.94 16.42
N ARG A 334 15.34 -12.19 15.96
CA ARG A 334 15.25 -12.56 14.55
C ARG A 334 13.88 -12.23 13.96
N ASP A 335 12.79 -12.49 14.67
CA ASP A 335 11.45 -12.18 14.13
C ASP A 335 11.24 -10.66 14.06
N SER A 336 11.76 -9.91 15.04
CA SER A 336 11.81 -8.44 15.04
C SER A 336 12.68 -7.86 13.91
N VAL A 337 13.81 -8.48 13.57
CA VAL A 337 14.65 -8.10 12.41
C VAL A 337 13.91 -8.35 11.10
N LEU A 338 13.28 -9.52 10.94
CA LEU A 338 12.47 -9.86 9.76
C LEU A 338 11.26 -8.94 9.62
N ASP A 339 10.70 -8.50 10.73
CA ASP A 339 9.56 -7.58 10.80
C ASP A 339 9.93 -6.17 10.30
N LEU A 340 10.98 -5.56 10.85
CA LEU A 340 11.51 -4.27 10.37
C LEU A 340 11.93 -4.35 8.89
N ALA A 341 12.58 -5.44 8.47
CA ALA A 341 12.98 -5.62 7.08
C ALA A 341 11.80 -5.57 6.10
N ARG A 342 10.63 -6.12 6.47
CA ARG A 342 9.41 -6.04 5.63
C ARG A 342 8.91 -4.61 5.47
N GLU A 343 9.02 -3.78 6.49
CA GLU A 343 8.65 -2.36 6.42
C GLU A 343 9.62 -1.55 5.57
N LEU A 344 10.92 -1.76 5.74
CA LEU A 344 11.93 -1.08 4.93
C LEU A 344 11.81 -1.50 3.45
N VAL A 345 11.50 -2.77 3.17
CA VAL A 345 11.14 -3.21 1.81
C VAL A 345 9.89 -2.50 1.30
N ALA A 346 8.82 -2.39 2.09
CA ALA A 346 7.61 -1.65 1.70
C ALA A 346 7.89 -0.16 1.45
N ALA A 347 8.74 0.48 2.26
CA ALA A 347 9.16 1.86 2.08
C ALA A 347 9.97 2.05 0.78
N LEU A 348 10.99 1.21 0.55
CA LEU A 348 11.82 1.26 -0.65
C LEU A 348 11.04 0.94 -1.93
N ILE A 349 10.05 0.05 -1.88
CA ILE A 349 9.11 -0.18 -2.99
C ILE A 349 8.30 1.08 -3.28
N THR A 350 7.81 1.76 -2.24
CA THR A 350 7.03 3.00 -2.40
C THR A 350 7.89 4.10 -3.00
N ALA A 351 9.14 4.25 -2.55
CA ALA A 351 10.12 5.16 -3.12
C ALA A 351 10.44 4.85 -4.59
N GLN A 352 10.69 3.57 -4.93
CA GLN A 352 10.85 3.16 -6.33
C GLN A 352 9.60 3.41 -7.17
N HIS A 353 8.40 3.17 -6.64
CA HIS A 353 7.15 3.46 -7.34
C HIS A 353 6.98 4.97 -7.58
N ARG A 354 7.30 5.82 -6.59
CA ARG A 354 7.27 7.29 -6.72
C ARG A 354 8.31 7.79 -7.73
N ALA A 355 9.51 7.21 -7.73
CA ALA A 355 10.59 7.53 -8.67
C ALA A 355 10.31 7.12 -10.14
N ARG A 356 9.20 6.41 -10.43
CA ARG A 356 8.73 6.13 -11.81
C ARG A 356 8.05 7.32 -12.47
N GLU A 357 7.78 8.41 -11.73
CA GLU A 357 7.18 9.62 -12.29
C GLU A 357 7.99 10.15 -13.48
N GLY A 358 7.30 10.43 -14.59
CA GLY A 358 7.91 10.89 -15.85
C GLY A 358 8.80 9.86 -16.57
N ARG A 359 8.99 8.65 -16.03
CA ARG A 359 9.79 7.58 -16.64
C ARG A 359 8.92 6.60 -17.43
N THR A 360 9.55 5.83 -18.32
CA THR A 360 8.93 4.68 -19.00
C THR A 360 9.47 3.36 -18.45
N GLU A 361 8.66 2.31 -18.43
CA GLU A 361 9.09 0.97 -18.02
C GLU A 361 10.08 0.41 -19.05
N LYS A 362 11.25 -0.05 -18.59
CA LYS A 362 12.21 -0.83 -19.39
C LYS A 362 12.04 -2.30 -19.01
N ARG A 363 11.49 -3.14 -19.90
CA ARG A 363 11.26 -4.56 -19.55
C ARG A 363 12.56 -5.36 -19.65
N ILE A 364 12.79 -6.24 -18.67
CA ILE A 364 13.94 -7.15 -18.70
C ILE A 364 13.82 -8.06 -19.92
N GLY A 365 14.84 -8.09 -20.78
CA GLY A 365 14.82 -8.88 -22.01
C GLY A 365 14.09 -8.23 -23.18
N GLU A 366 13.59 -7.00 -23.04
CA GLU A 366 13.08 -6.23 -24.16
C GLU A 366 14.17 -6.11 -25.25
N ASN A 367 13.83 -6.48 -26.48
CA ASN A 367 14.74 -6.60 -27.63
C ASN A 367 15.94 -7.57 -27.46
N ALA A 368 16.05 -8.29 -26.35
CA ALA A 368 17.13 -9.26 -26.15
C ALA A 368 16.94 -10.48 -27.07
N TRP A 369 18.05 -11.00 -27.60
CA TRP A 369 18.01 -12.09 -28.59
C TRP A 369 17.29 -13.35 -28.08
N TRP A 370 17.38 -13.65 -26.79
CA TRP A 370 16.73 -14.81 -26.17
C TRP A 370 15.21 -14.65 -26.01
N ALA A 371 14.72 -13.41 -26.10
CA ALA A 371 13.30 -13.08 -26.02
C ALA A 371 12.64 -12.86 -27.40
N THR A 372 13.45 -12.52 -28.41
CA THR A 372 12.99 -12.20 -29.77
C THR A 372 13.22 -13.32 -30.78
N LYS A 373 14.23 -14.19 -30.57
CA LYS A 373 14.53 -15.32 -31.47
C LYS A 373 13.94 -16.63 -30.93
N PRO A 374 13.27 -17.44 -31.76
CA PRO A 374 12.86 -18.79 -31.37
C PRO A 374 14.06 -19.66 -30.96
N ARG A 375 13.85 -20.54 -29.97
CA ARG A 375 14.86 -21.52 -29.54
C ARG A 375 15.14 -22.57 -30.63
N TRP A 376 16.27 -23.28 -30.50
CA TRP A 376 16.58 -24.43 -31.36
C TRP A 376 15.43 -25.44 -31.32
N GLY A 377 14.95 -25.86 -32.50
CA GLY A 377 13.76 -26.68 -32.66
C GLY A 377 12.42 -25.93 -32.72
N GLY A 378 12.37 -24.68 -32.28
CA GLY A 378 11.21 -23.78 -32.36
C GLY A 378 11.24 -22.76 -33.51
N GLY A 379 12.36 -22.60 -34.21
CA GLY A 379 12.39 -21.90 -35.51
C GLY A 379 11.69 -22.71 -36.62
N PRO A 380 11.49 -22.12 -37.81
CA PRO A 380 11.06 -22.86 -38.99
C PRO A 380 11.95 -24.08 -39.24
N GLY A 381 11.37 -25.22 -39.63
CA GLY A 381 12.09 -26.46 -39.89
C GLY A 381 12.73 -27.20 -38.69
N GLY A 382 12.61 -26.71 -37.45
CA GLY A 382 12.96 -27.47 -36.23
C GLY A 382 11.96 -28.58 -35.90
N PRO A 383 12.18 -29.53 -34.95
CA PRO A 383 11.23 -30.64 -34.74
C PRO A 383 9.79 -30.19 -34.42
N ILE A 384 9.63 -29.26 -33.45
CA ILE A 384 8.34 -28.63 -33.11
C ILE A 384 7.90 -27.67 -34.24
N GLY A 385 8.86 -27.04 -34.91
CA GLY A 385 8.62 -26.22 -36.10
C GLY A 385 7.93 -26.99 -37.23
N ARG A 386 8.39 -28.21 -37.52
CA ARG A 386 7.87 -29.12 -38.55
C ARG A 386 6.49 -29.64 -38.19
N GLU A 387 6.26 -30.03 -36.94
CA GLU A 387 4.92 -30.43 -36.46
C GLU A 387 3.89 -29.33 -36.75
N ILE A 388 4.25 -28.06 -36.52
CA ILE A 388 3.37 -26.91 -36.73
C ILE A 388 3.36 -26.46 -38.21
N GLU A 389 4.44 -26.58 -38.97
CA GLU A 389 4.43 -26.40 -40.44
C GLU A 389 3.55 -27.46 -41.14
N MET A 390 3.47 -28.67 -40.58
CA MET A 390 2.57 -29.74 -41.01
C MET A 390 1.10 -29.55 -40.57
N GLN A 391 0.85 -28.78 -39.50
CA GLN A 391 -0.50 -28.61 -38.91
C GLN A 391 -1.14 -27.23 -39.18
N SER A 392 -0.33 -26.22 -39.48
CA SER A 392 -0.77 -24.86 -39.80
C SER A 392 0.14 -24.25 -40.87
N GLY A 393 -0.33 -24.28 -42.12
CA GLY A 393 0.31 -23.53 -43.20
C GLY A 393 0.23 -22.02 -42.94
N ALA A 394 1.39 -21.36 -43.00
CA ALA A 394 1.60 -19.91 -42.95
C ALA A 394 1.18 -19.17 -41.66
N ASP A 395 2.21 -18.86 -40.86
CA ASP A 395 2.51 -17.50 -40.38
C ASP A 395 1.40 -16.65 -39.75
N GLU A 396 1.27 -16.72 -38.42
CA GLU A 396 1.00 -15.55 -37.58
C GLU A 396 1.43 -15.83 -36.13
N THR A 397 2.55 -15.25 -35.67
CA THR A 397 2.95 -15.39 -34.25
C THR A 397 2.02 -14.59 -33.34
N ILE A 398 1.38 -15.26 -32.37
CA ILE A 398 0.51 -14.62 -31.38
C ILE A 398 1.35 -13.75 -30.44
N GLY A 399 1.39 -12.45 -30.76
CA GLY A 399 2.13 -11.42 -30.02
C GLY A 399 1.75 -11.31 -28.55
N ASP A 400 2.66 -10.71 -27.76
CA ASP A 400 2.40 -10.40 -26.36
C ASP A 400 1.18 -9.46 -26.25
N LYS A 401 0.20 -9.83 -25.41
CA LYS A 401 -1.01 -9.01 -25.17
C LYS A 401 -0.67 -7.66 -24.54
N ASP A 402 0.51 -7.57 -23.92
CA ASP A 402 0.98 -6.36 -23.25
C ASP A 402 1.92 -5.49 -24.10
N ALA A 403 2.34 -5.94 -25.28
CA ALA A 403 3.15 -5.16 -26.21
C ALA A 403 2.30 -4.11 -26.97
N PRO A 404 2.86 -2.93 -27.30
CA PRO A 404 2.22 -2.01 -28.23
C PRO A 404 2.09 -2.66 -29.62
N PRO A 405 1.05 -2.31 -30.41
CA PRO A 405 0.94 -2.77 -31.79
C PRO A 405 2.12 -2.24 -32.61
N PRO A 406 2.70 -3.04 -33.52
CA PRO A 406 3.84 -2.60 -34.32
C PRO A 406 3.44 -1.45 -35.25
N GLU A 407 4.22 -0.37 -35.24
CA GLU A 407 4.11 0.69 -36.24
C GLU A 407 4.47 0.11 -37.62
N ARG A 408 3.62 0.36 -38.62
CA ARG A 408 3.96 0.01 -40.01
C ARG A 408 5.03 0.97 -40.51
N PRO A 409 6.18 0.49 -41.04
CA PRO A 409 7.13 1.37 -41.72
C PRO A 409 6.47 1.97 -42.98
N PRO A 410 6.79 3.22 -43.33
CA PRO A 410 6.38 3.78 -44.62
C PRO A 410 7.11 3.06 -45.77
N PRO A 411 6.50 2.95 -46.96
CA PRO A 411 7.13 2.29 -48.10
C PRO A 411 8.27 3.14 -48.66
N SER A 412 9.51 2.74 -48.41
CA SER A 412 10.70 3.33 -49.03
C SER A 412 10.91 2.78 -50.45
N SER A 413 10.49 3.55 -51.45
CA SER A 413 10.82 3.29 -52.86
C SER A 413 12.32 3.51 -53.10
N SER A 414 12.99 2.51 -53.67
CA SER A 414 14.40 2.57 -54.08
C SER A 414 14.64 3.61 -55.16
N SER A 415 15.52 4.59 -54.88
CA SER A 415 16.01 5.58 -55.85
C SER A 415 17.24 5.07 -56.60
N GLY A 416 17.27 5.23 -57.92
CA GLY A 416 18.46 4.99 -58.74
C GLY A 416 18.26 5.43 -60.20
N GLY A 417 19.23 6.18 -60.73
CA GLY A 417 19.34 6.52 -62.16
C GLY A 417 19.04 7.98 -62.52
N ASP A 418 20.09 8.74 -62.80
CA ASP A 418 20.02 10.08 -63.42
C ASP A 418 19.48 10.04 -64.86
N ALA A 419 18.70 11.06 -65.26
CA ALA A 419 18.92 11.84 -66.50
C ALA A 419 17.83 12.92 -66.75
N MET A 420 18.30 14.18 -66.77
CA MET A 420 17.83 15.40 -67.45
C MET A 420 16.54 15.45 -68.32
N ALA A 421 15.95 16.66 -68.31
CA ALA A 421 15.14 17.32 -69.37
C ALA A 421 13.58 17.31 -69.32
N LEU A 422 13.05 18.24 -68.49
CA LEU A 422 12.09 19.34 -68.81
C LEU A 422 10.75 19.11 -69.58
N PRO A 423 9.72 19.98 -69.40
CA PRO A 423 8.33 19.52 -69.33
C PRO A 423 7.34 20.18 -70.32
N ARG A 424 6.09 19.68 -70.37
CA ARG A 424 4.88 20.48 -70.64
C ARG A 424 3.56 19.81 -70.17
N ARG A 425 2.57 20.67 -69.87
CA ARG A 425 1.24 20.41 -69.24
C ARG A 425 0.09 20.42 -70.32
N PRO A 426 -1.21 20.65 -70.00
CA PRO A 426 -2.17 19.77 -69.27
C PRO A 426 -3.59 19.68 -69.92
N PHE A 427 -4.42 18.70 -69.49
CA PHE A 427 -5.91 18.69 -69.49
C PHE A 427 -6.41 17.61 -68.47
N SER A 428 -7.58 17.65 -67.80
CA SER A 428 -8.62 18.70 -67.63
C SER A 428 -9.39 18.59 -66.25
N ARG A 429 -10.73 18.47 -66.22
CA ARG A 429 -11.73 18.68 -65.12
C ARG A 429 -13.18 18.49 -65.68
N PRO A 430 -14.33 18.61 -64.95
CA PRO A 430 -14.77 18.06 -63.63
C PRO A 430 -16.31 17.69 -63.54
N GLY A 431 -16.84 17.38 -62.34
CA GLY A 431 -18.29 17.46 -61.95
C GLY A 431 -18.88 16.20 -61.27
N SER A 432 -19.89 16.20 -60.38
CA SER A 432 -20.63 17.25 -59.62
C SER A 432 -21.37 16.66 -58.38
N LEU A 433 -21.88 17.52 -57.48
CA LEU A 433 -22.57 17.30 -56.17
C LEU A 433 -24.13 17.24 -56.31
N PRO A 434 -25.01 17.31 -55.25
CA PRO A 434 -25.11 16.68 -53.89
C PRO A 434 -26.55 16.18 -53.49
N SER A 435 -26.79 15.85 -52.20
CA SER A 435 -28.01 16.19 -51.37
C SER A 435 -29.04 15.11 -50.91
N GLY A 436 -29.44 15.21 -49.62
CA GLY A 436 -30.69 14.72 -48.97
C GLY A 436 -30.79 13.22 -48.56
N SER A 437 -31.63 12.75 -47.62
CA SER A 437 -32.12 13.21 -46.29
C SER A 437 -33.24 12.25 -45.79
N SER A 438 -33.26 11.95 -44.48
CA SER A 438 -34.39 11.50 -43.62
C SER A 438 -35.12 10.11 -43.76
N SER A 439 -35.22 9.45 -42.58
CA SER A 439 -36.40 8.78 -41.95
C SER A 439 -37.00 7.44 -42.44
N SER A 440 -36.74 6.39 -41.63
CA SER A 440 -37.68 5.42 -41.01
C SER A 440 -38.85 4.77 -41.78
N SER A 441 -38.88 3.43 -41.81
CA SER A 441 -39.90 2.56 -41.14
C SER A 441 -39.97 1.14 -41.75
N SER A 442 -40.52 0.21 -40.96
CA SER A 442 -40.61 -1.25 -41.15
C SER A 442 -41.45 -1.74 -42.34
N SER A 443 -41.03 -2.86 -42.97
CA SER A 443 -41.82 -4.11 -43.03
C SER A 443 -41.10 -5.27 -43.73
N SER A 444 -41.74 -6.44 -43.69
CA SER A 444 -41.22 -7.81 -43.81
C SER A 444 -40.87 -8.37 -45.21
N SER A 445 -40.01 -9.40 -45.17
CA SER A 445 -39.94 -10.61 -46.03
C SER A 445 -39.52 -10.50 -47.50
N GLY A 446 -38.47 -11.26 -47.86
CA GLY A 446 -38.10 -11.54 -49.27
C GLY A 446 -36.62 -11.87 -49.50
N ARG A 447 -36.24 -13.13 -49.22
CA ARG A 447 -35.05 -13.93 -49.64
C ARG A 447 -33.78 -13.30 -50.28
N GLU A 448 -32.67 -13.98 -49.98
CA GLU A 448 -31.34 -14.01 -50.65
C GLU A 448 -30.21 -13.04 -50.22
N SER A 449 -29.10 -13.68 -49.81
CA SER A 449 -27.69 -13.23 -49.73
C SER A 449 -27.33 -11.81 -49.26
N GLY A 450 -26.51 -11.73 -48.19
CA GLY A 450 -25.54 -10.62 -48.06
C GLY A 450 -25.36 -10.00 -46.67
N SER A 451 -24.18 -10.26 -46.08
CA SER A 451 -23.34 -9.32 -45.32
C SER A 451 -23.83 -8.61 -44.02
N ALA A 452 -22.92 -8.63 -43.04
CA ALA A 452 -22.68 -7.61 -41.99
C ALA A 452 -23.77 -7.29 -40.94
N LYS A 453 -23.57 -7.82 -39.72
CA LYS A 453 -23.45 -7.01 -38.47
C LYS A 453 -22.94 -7.87 -37.30
N GLY A 454 -22.02 -7.30 -36.50
CA GLY A 454 -21.50 -7.91 -35.27
C GLY A 454 -20.33 -8.87 -35.49
N ALA A 455 -19.11 -8.33 -35.61
CA ALA A 455 -17.88 -9.12 -35.73
C ALA A 455 -17.56 -9.87 -34.43
N LYS A 456 -18.16 -11.05 -34.25
CA LYS A 456 -17.64 -12.08 -33.33
C LYS A 456 -16.21 -12.39 -33.77
N ARG A 457 -15.20 -11.94 -33.01
CA ARG A 457 -13.79 -12.27 -33.25
C ARG A 457 -13.66 -13.78 -33.45
N LEU A 458 -13.24 -14.19 -34.65
CA LEU A 458 -13.05 -15.58 -35.01
C LEU A 458 -12.09 -16.22 -33.99
N LYS A 459 -12.58 -17.19 -33.21
CA LYS A 459 -11.73 -18.22 -32.64
C LYS A 459 -11.32 -19.14 -33.79
N LYS A 460 -10.33 -18.74 -34.58
CA LYS A 460 -9.79 -19.56 -35.67
C LYS A 460 -8.49 -20.23 -35.24
N SER A 461 -8.50 -21.55 -35.38
CA SER A 461 -7.35 -22.45 -35.47
C SER A 461 -6.32 -22.50 -34.32
N GLY A 462 -6.42 -23.56 -33.52
CA GLY A 462 -5.37 -24.59 -33.49
C GLY A 462 -4.06 -24.34 -32.74
N ASN A 463 -3.57 -23.10 -32.63
CA ASN A 463 -2.25 -22.89 -32.03
C ASN A 463 -2.30 -23.05 -30.51
N HIS A 464 -1.78 -24.17 -30.01
CA HIS A 464 -1.69 -24.44 -28.57
C HIS A 464 -0.74 -23.42 -27.94
N PRO A 465 -1.18 -22.50 -27.04
CA PRO A 465 -0.31 -21.48 -26.46
C PRO A 465 0.84 -22.07 -25.62
N MET A 466 0.73 -23.34 -25.26
CA MET A 466 1.81 -24.15 -24.70
C MET A 466 3.02 -24.24 -25.65
N TYR A 467 2.83 -24.52 -26.95
CA TYR A 467 3.95 -24.58 -27.90
C TYR A 467 4.59 -23.21 -28.12
N ASP A 468 3.81 -22.14 -28.23
CA ASP A 468 4.37 -20.77 -28.36
C ASP A 468 5.23 -20.39 -27.15
N ASN A 469 4.81 -20.77 -25.93
CA ASN A 469 5.58 -20.57 -24.71
C ASN A 469 6.85 -21.45 -24.63
N TYR A 470 6.86 -22.63 -25.27
CA TYR A 470 8.06 -23.46 -25.41
C TYR A 470 9.04 -22.91 -26.48
N ARG A 471 8.51 -22.37 -27.59
CA ARG A 471 9.31 -21.87 -28.73
C ARG A 471 10.04 -20.57 -28.42
N MET A 472 9.43 -19.67 -27.64
CA MET A 472 9.99 -18.35 -27.32
C MET A 472 9.99 -18.08 -25.82
N VAL A 473 11.13 -17.65 -25.26
CA VAL A 473 11.16 -17.12 -23.89
C VAL A 473 10.52 -15.75 -23.91
N ARG A 474 9.27 -15.62 -23.46
CA ARG A 474 8.66 -14.29 -23.35
C ARG A 474 9.44 -13.49 -22.28
N PRO A 475 9.69 -12.18 -22.49
CA PRO A 475 10.23 -11.35 -21.42
C PRO A 475 9.23 -11.34 -20.26
N PRO A 476 9.68 -11.19 -18.99
CA PRO A 476 8.79 -11.09 -17.85
C PRO A 476 7.65 -10.08 -18.09
N ALA A 477 6.47 -10.37 -17.55
CA ALA A 477 5.34 -9.46 -17.61
C ALA A 477 5.71 -8.09 -17.02
N ALA A 478 5.06 -7.03 -17.51
CA ALA A 478 5.19 -5.68 -16.96
C ALA A 478 4.97 -5.70 -15.43
N THR A 479 5.88 -5.10 -14.67
CA THR A 479 5.73 -4.90 -13.22
C THR A 479 5.03 -3.58 -12.90
N TRP A 480 4.97 -2.67 -13.88
CA TRP A 480 4.28 -1.40 -13.77
C TRP A 480 2.78 -1.57 -14.08
N ASP A 481 1.94 -1.03 -13.20
CA ASP A 481 0.49 -1.06 -13.38
C ASP A 481 0.04 0.03 -14.36
N LYS A 482 -0.40 -0.39 -15.55
CA LYS A 482 -0.92 0.49 -16.63
C LYS A 482 -2.11 1.38 -16.20
N LYS A 483 -2.74 1.12 -15.05
CA LYS A 483 -3.81 1.95 -14.46
C LYS A 483 -3.36 2.77 -13.24
N THR A 484 -2.06 2.84 -12.96
CA THR A 484 -1.50 3.70 -11.92
C THR A 484 -0.63 4.77 -12.59
N LYS A 485 -0.98 6.04 -12.37
CA LYS A 485 -0.06 7.15 -12.66
C LYS A 485 0.92 7.25 -11.49
N TYR A 486 2.14 6.79 -11.72
CA TYR A 486 3.20 6.89 -10.74
C TYR A 486 3.61 8.36 -10.54
N ALA A 487 3.53 8.85 -9.30
CA ALA A 487 3.81 10.22 -8.93
C ALA A 487 4.35 10.32 -7.49
N ALA A 488 5.37 11.15 -7.25
CA ALA A 488 6.00 11.39 -5.95
C ALA A 488 5.23 12.39 -5.08
N ILE A 489 3.91 12.21 -4.97
CA ILE A 489 2.98 13.10 -4.28
C ILE A 489 3.45 13.36 -2.84
N GLY A 490 3.61 14.63 -2.47
CA GLY A 490 4.06 15.04 -1.13
C GLY A 490 5.58 15.03 -0.91
N ARG A 491 6.40 14.70 -1.93
CA ARG A 491 7.85 14.84 -1.87
C ARG A 491 8.25 16.32 -1.70
N ALA A 492 9.29 16.60 -0.92
CA ALA A 492 9.83 17.96 -0.81
C ALA A 492 10.55 18.37 -2.11
N LYS A 493 10.18 19.51 -2.70
CA LYS A 493 10.81 20.04 -3.91
C LYS A 493 12.29 20.33 -3.66
N GLY A 494 13.16 19.89 -4.57
CA GLY A 494 14.61 20.09 -4.48
C GLY A 494 15.34 19.21 -3.46
N ALA A 495 14.64 18.43 -2.62
CA ALA A 495 15.28 17.50 -1.69
C ALA A 495 15.90 16.31 -2.45
N GLN A 496 17.11 15.91 -2.07
CA GLN A 496 17.85 14.74 -2.61
C GLN A 496 17.41 13.41 -1.95
N TYR A 497 16.20 13.40 -1.39
CA TYR A 497 15.58 12.30 -0.69
C TYR A 497 14.06 12.35 -0.86
N ASP A 498 13.40 11.25 -0.55
CA ASP A 498 11.95 11.19 -0.42
C ASP A 498 11.53 10.69 0.96
N ASP A 499 10.54 11.35 1.57
CA ASP A 499 9.94 10.94 2.85
C ASP A 499 8.76 10.01 2.57
N ILE A 500 8.93 8.74 2.96
CA ILE A 500 7.98 7.66 2.73
C ILE A 500 7.33 7.26 4.05
N PHE A 501 6.00 7.14 4.06
CA PHE A 501 5.26 6.60 5.20
C PHE A 501 4.85 5.15 4.96
N VAL A 502 5.01 4.31 5.99
CA VAL A 502 4.51 2.95 6.07
C VAL A 502 3.63 2.83 7.30
N VAL A 503 2.35 2.52 7.11
CA VAL A 503 1.43 2.22 8.21
C VAL A 503 1.44 0.71 8.45
N SER A 504 1.95 0.32 9.61
CA SER A 504 2.11 -1.08 9.99
C SER A 504 1.06 -1.53 10.99
N SER A 505 0.60 -2.77 10.86
CA SER A 505 -0.31 -3.37 11.84
C SER A 505 0.13 -4.78 12.23
N VAL A 506 0.16 -5.04 13.52
CA VAL A 506 0.57 -6.31 14.15
C VAL A 506 -0.41 -6.62 15.28
N LEU A 507 -0.84 -7.87 15.44
CA LEU A 507 -1.89 -8.25 16.39
C LEU A 507 -3.14 -7.36 16.18
N HIS A 508 -3.58 -6.62 17.20
CA HIS A 508 -4.60 -5.56 17.17
C HIS A 508 -4.02 -4.14 17.29
N HIS A 509 -2.70 -3.98 17.07
CA HIS A 509 -2.00 -2.70 17.15
C HIS A 509 -1.70 -2.09 15.78
N VAL A 510 -1.48 -0.77 15.76
CA VAL A 510 -1.01 0.01 14.61
C VAL A 510 0.19 0.88 15.01
N SER A 511 1.15 1.06 14.10
CA SER A 511 2.27 2.00 14.23
C SER A 511 2.54 2.63 12.85
N ILE A 512 3.06 3.84 12.83
CA ILE A 512 3.41 4.57 11.60
C ILE A 512 4.92 4.77 11.60
N LEU A 513 5.55 4.32 10.51
CA LEU A 513 6.97 4.48 10.26
C LEU A 513 7.15 5.49 9.14
N ARG A 514 7.86 6.58 9.40
CA ARG A 514 8.45 7.44 8.36
C ARG A 514 9.84 6.91 8.03
N VAL A 515 10.19 6.82 6.75
CA VAL A 515 11.52 6.47 6.25
C VAL A 515 11.97 7.52 5.26
N ARG A 516 13.09 8.20 5.52
CA ARG A 516 13.74 9.10 4.57
C ARG A 516 14.65 8.30 3.66
N VAL A 517 14.25 8.13 2.40
CA VAL A 517 14.97 7.36 1.39
C VAL A 517 15.83 8.32 0.53
N PRO A 518 17.16 8.29 0.59
CA PRO A 518 18.00 9.10 -0.29
C PRO A 518 17.85 8.69 -1.76
N ASP A 519 17.81 9.64 -2.69
CA ASP A 519 17.79 9.33 -4.14
C ASP A 519 18.99 8.48 -4.54
N ARG A 520 20.14 8.77 -3.92
CA ARG A 520 21.38 8.05 -4.16
C ARG A 520 21.31 6.57 -3.77
N LEU A 521 20.49 6.21 -2.77
CA LEU A 521 20.21 4.80 -2.45
C LEU A 521 19.38 4.14 -3.56
N LEU A 522 18.35 4.82 -4.06
CA LEU A 522 17.56 4.30 -5.19
C LEU A 522 18.42 4.09 -6.44
N ALA A 523 19.32 5.04 -6.74
CA ALA A 523 20.24 4.95 -7.86
C ALA A 523 21.21 3.76 -7.73
N VAL A 524 21.76 3.50 -6.53
CA VAL A 524 22.57 2.31 -6.24
C VAL A 524 21.75 1.02 -6.41
N LEU A 525 20.48 0.99 -5.97
CA LEU A 525 19.59 -0.16 -6.18
C LEU A 525 19.19 -0.36 -7.66
N GLU A 526 19.14 0.72 -8.47
CA GLU A 526 18.97 0.66 -9.92
C GLU A 526 20.25 0.22 -10.65
N GLY A 527 21.39 0.15 -9.96
CA GLY A 527 22.66 -0.43 -10.43
C GLY A 527 23.81 0.55 -10.59
N GLU A 528 23.67 1.82 -10.20
CA GLU A 528 24.81 2.74 -10.19
C GLU A 528 25.91 2.23 -9.26
N MET A 529 27.17 2.36 -9.70
CA MET A 529 28.32 2.00 -8.89
C MET A 529 28.35 2.80 -7.59
N GLU A 530 28.66 2.14 -6.49
CA GLU A 530 28.91 2.79 -5.19
C GLU A 530 30.21 3.59 -5.29
N LYS A 531 30.12 4.89 -5.64
CA LYS A 531 31.25 5.82 -5.58
C LYS A 531 31.81 5.83 -4.15
N GLU A 532 33.12 5.68 -4.01
CA GLU A 532 33.81 6.26 -2.86
C GLU A 532 33.59 7.79 -2.89
N GLY A 533 33.35 8.40 -1.72
CA GLY A 533 32.71 9.72 -1.66
C GLY A 533 33.44 10.81 -2.45
N ASP A 534 32.69 11.55 -3.30
CA ASP A 534 33.18 12.58 -4.25
C ASP A 534 34.01 13.73 -3.62
N ASN A 535 34.14 13.79 -2.28
CA ASN A 535 34.83 14.84 -1.54
C ASN A 535 36.25 14.49 -1.06
N GLY A 536 36.77 13.28 -1.33
CA GLY A 536 38.17 12.91 -1.04
C GLY A 536 38.62 12.92 0.43
N ALA A 537 37.72 13.22 1.37
CA ALA A 537 38.02 13.57 2.76
C ALA A 537 37.25 12.73 3.81
N VAL A 538 36.53 11.69 3.40
CA VAL A 538 35.77 10.81 4.30
C VAL A 538 36.27 9.38 4.12
N GLY A 539 36.68 8.76 5.23
CA GLY A 539 37.52 7.56 5.24
C GLY A 539 36.97 6.36 4.46
N ALA A 540 37.88 5.51 4.01
CA ALA A 540 37.59 4.25 3.31
C ALA A 540 36.53 3.45 4.09
N GLY A 541 35.32 3.36 3.53
CA GLY A 541 34.16 2.82 4.25
C GLY A 541 33.10 3.85 4.67
N ALA A 542 32.91 4.96 3.94
CA ALA A 542 31.64 5.68 3.93
C ALA A 542 30.59 4.97 3.06
N ARG A 543 29.28 5.21 3.29
CA ARG A 543 28.19 4.81 2.36
C ARG A 543 27.92 5.99 1.43
N SER A 544 27.85 5.77 0.11
CA SER A 544 27.63 6.89 -0.83
C SER A 544 26.26 7.58 -0.69
N TRP A 545 25.29 6.95 -0.03
CA TRP A 545 23.98 7.51 0.32
C TRP A 545 23.83 7.90 1.80
N GLY A 546 24.90 7.81 2.61
CA GLY A 546 24.86 8.08 4.05
C GLY A 546 24.11 7.01 4.84
N ARG A 547 22.85 7.30 5.21
CA ARG A 547 21.96 6.44 6.02
C ARG A 547 20.55 6.37 5.46
N LEU A 548 19.81 5.37 5.93
CA LEU A 548 18.36 5.26 5.79
C LEU A 548 17.72 5.57 7.15
N GLU A 549 17.42 6.85 7.38
CA GLU A 549 16.79 7.33 8.62
C GLU A 549 15.31 6.92 8.65
N ALA A 550 14.85 6.45 9.82
CA ALA A 550 13.45 6.14 10.04
C ALA A 550 13.00 6.53 11.45
N TRP A 551 11.77 7.03 11.56
CA TRP A 551 11.11 7.39 12.81
C TRP A 551 9.85 6.55 12.94
N ARG A 552 9.71 5.83 14.05
CA ARG A 552 8.57 4.95 14.32
C ARG A 552 7.74 5.52 15.45
N SER A 553 6.43 5.70 15.25
CA SER A 553 5.51 5.99 16.35
C SER A 553 5.43 4.83 17.36
N PRO A 554 4.96 5.08 18.59
CA PRO A 554 4.49 4.02 19.46
C PRO A 554 3.47 3.08 18.76
N TRP A 555 3.29 1.90 19.35
CA TRP A 555 2.25 0.96 18.94
C TRP A 555 0.94 1.26 19.66
N PHE A 556 -0.08 1.65 18.91
CA PHE A 556 -1.41 2.01 19.42
C PHE A 556 -2.36 0.81 19.34
N ASP A 557 -3.01 0.47 20.45
CA ASP A 557 -3.95 -0.62 20.58
C ASP A 557 -5.35 -0.24 20.06
N PHE A 558 -5.85 -0.92 19.02
CA PHE A 558 -7.19 -0.63 18.49
C PHE A 558 -8.36 -0.96 19.44
N PHE A 559 -8.16 -1.63 20.57
CA PHE A 559 -9.21 -1.79 21.59
C PHE A 559 -9.35 -0.57 22.51
N LYS A 560 -8.29 0.22 22.72
CA LYS A 560 -8.31 1.40 23.59
C LYS A 560 -8.79 2.63 22.83
N VAL A 561 -9.55 3.50 23.49
CA VAL A 561 -10.13 4.70 22.84
C VAL A 561 -9.05 5.76 22.61
N GLU A 562 -8.15 5.92 23.57
CA GLU A 562 -7.08 6.91 23.60
C GLU A 562 -6.09 6.63 22.47
N ASP A 563 -5.62 5.39 22.37
CA ASP A 563 -4.75 4.86 21.33
C ASP A 563 -5.35 5.05 19.91
N ARG A 564 -6.65 4.80 19.70
CA ARG A 564 -7.31 5.09 18.41
C ARG A 564 -7.23 6.55 18.03
N VAL A 565 -7.46 7.46 18.99
CA VAL A 565 -7.46 8.90 18.75
C VAL A 565 -6.04 9.39 18.46
N GLN A 566 -5.02 8.89 19.18
CA GLN A 566 -3.61 9.21 18.93
C GLN A 566 -3.14 8.67 17.57
N ALA A 567 -3.48 7.43 17.23
CA ALA A 567 -3.23 6.88 15.90
C ALA A 567 -3.93 7.70 14.80
N MET A 568 -5.17 8.14 15.03
CA MET A 568 -5.92 8.96 14.07
C MET A 568 -5.26 10.34 13.90
N GLN A 569 -4.79 10.97 14.97
CA GLN A 569 -4.05 12.23 14.93
C GLN A 569 -2.79 12.11 14.04
N LEU A 570 -2.01 11.03 14.19
CA LEU A 570 -0.84 10.80 13.35
C LEU A 570 -1.20 10.54 11.88
N VAL A 571 -2.23 9.73 11.60
CA VAL A 571 -2.73 9.53 10.22
C VAL A 571 -3.21 10.86 9.62
N TRP A 572 -3.88 11.70 10.40
CA TRP A 572 -4.36 13.01 9.94
C TRP A 572 -3.21 13.94 9.59
N SER A 573 -2.19 14.04 10.45
CA SER A 573 -0.98 14.84 10.19
C SER A 573 -0.18 14.30 9.00
N MET A 574 -0.06 12.97 8.86
CA MET A 574 0.55 12.31 7.70
C MET A 574 -0.18 12.68 6.40
N MET A 575 -1.51 12.60 6.38
CA MET A 575 -2.31 12.96 5.20
C MET A 575 -2.24 14.47 4.91
N ALA A 576 -2.27 15.32 5.94
CA ALA A 576 -2.12 16.77 5.81
C ALA A 576 -0.75 17.17 5.23
N TRP A 577 0.32 16.50 5.65
CA TRP A 577 1.65 16.66 5.05
C TRP A 577 1.68 16.16 3.60
N LEU A 578 1.29 14.90 3.33
CA LEU A 578 1.39 14.31 2.00
C LEU A 578 0.52 15.01 0.94
N MET A 579 -0.62 15.59 1.35
CA MET A 579 -1.55 16.27 0.46
C MET A 579 -1.40 17.79 0.41
N ARG A 580 -0.44 18.39 1.12
CA ARG A 580 -0.19 19.84 1.13
C ARG A 580 -0.05 20.45 -0.26
N GLU A 581 -0.41 21.73 -0.40
CA GLU A 581 -0.18 22.48 -1.64
C GLU A 581 1.32 22.53 -2.00
N ASP A 582 1.61 22.29 -3.28
CA ASP A 582 2.97 22.27 -3.82
C ASP A 582 3.53 23.70 -3.93
N GLY A 583 4.22 24.16 -2.89
CA GLY A 583 4.70 25.55 -2.71
C GLY A 583 5.19 26.26 -3.99
N GLU A 584 4.83 27.55 -4.12
CA GLU A 584 4.88 28.32 -5.38
C GLU A 584 6.23 28.24 -6.11
N GLY A 585 6.27 27.36 -7.12
CA GLY A 585 7.45 27.13 -7.96
C GLY A 585 7.16 26.34 -9.24
N GLY A 586 5.90 25.95 -9.46
CA GLY A 586 5.43 25.60 -10.81
C GLY A 586 4.98 26.89 -11.50
N LEU A 587 5.53 27.20 -12.68
CA LEU A 587 4.99 28.30 -13.48
C LEU A 587 3.49 28.05 -13.69
N LYS A 588 2.70 29.07 -13.37
CA LYS A 588 1.31 29.14 -13.79
C LYS A 588 1.32 29.25 -15.32
N GLU A 589 1.23 28.13 -16.03
CA GLU A 589 0.57 28.08 -17.35
C GLU A 589 -0.95 28.34 -17.15
N ARG A 590 -1.26 29.51 -16.58
CA ARG A 590 -2.53 30.15 -16.83
C ARG A 590 -2.44 30.63 -18.27
N GLY A 591 -3.13 29.94 -19.17
CA GLY A 591 -3.39 30.46 -20.50
C GLY A 591 -3.95 31.87 -20.37
N GLN A 592 -3.12 32.86 -20.69
CA GLN A 592 -3.58 34.23 -20.87
C GLN A 592 -4.29 34.27 -22.22
N ASP A 593 -5.60 34.07 -22.21
CA ASP A 593 -6.47 34.49 -23.30
C ASP A 593 -6.42 36.03 -23.38
N VAL A 594 -5.37 36.54 -24.02
CA VAL A 594 -5.24 37.95 -24.37
C VAL A 594 -6.26 38.24 -25.47
N LYS A 595 -7.44 38.68 -25.05
CA LYS A 595 -8.40 39.32 -25.95
C LYS A 595 -7.76 40.58 -26.55
N MET A 596 -7.24 40.46 -27.76
CA MET A 596 -6.89 41.59 -28.61
C MET A 596 -8.18 42.24 -29.12
N THR A 597 -8.73 43.19 -28.35
CA THR A 597 -9.67 44.20 -28.86
C THR A 597 -8.85 45.39 -29.37
N GLY A 598 -8.77 45.59 -30.69
CA GLY A 598 -7.92 46.65 -31.24
C GLY A 598 -7.81 46.70 -32.77
N ALA A 599 -8.95 46.77 -33.47
CA ALA A 599 -9.11 47.35 -34.81
C ALA A 599 -10.61 47.60 -35.06
#